data_AF-A4AK32-F1
#
_entry.id   AF-A4AK32-F1
#
_cell.length_a   1.000
_cell.length_b   1.000
_cell.length_c   1.000
_cell.angle_alpha   90.00
_cell.angle_beta   90.00
_cell.angle_gamma   90.00
#
_symmetry.space_group_name_H-M   'P 1'
#
loop_
_entity.id
_entity.type
_entity.pdbx_description
1 polymer ?
#
loop_
_entity_poly.entity_id
_entity_poly.type
_entity_poly.pdbx_seq_one_letter_code
_entity_poly.pdbx_strand_id
1 'polypeptide(L)'
;MSDALAWAIVAGIAGGLGLWSIVSLIPRFSHPTLATRVAPYVIDVSSGAREHLAPRSVGPLPVFGVLLVPTLRWLRETLATVVGGGELIARRLRQAGSELSTEAYRSQQLLAVLAGAMLGVVFDIAVANQQQVPLVAQTVLVVVGGVVGITARDYLLQRAARARIRRLTAELPVVLEFLALSLSAGEGILDAVRRVSQVSGGELSNELARVVASVNTGLPFGETLGALARELELPPFNRCVDQILGALDRGTPLSEVLQAQAQDAREESKRELLELAGKKEVAMLFPLVSGLKLDFHPSAS
;
A
#
# COMPACT_ATOMS: atom_id res chain seq x y z
N MET A 1 -30.07 18.44 38.34
CA MET A 1 -30.15 18.95 36.95
C MET A 1 -29.97 17.74 36.05
N SER A 2 -30.95 17.47 35.19
CA SER A 2 -31.14 16.16 34.55
C SER A 2 -29.92 15.72 33.74
N ASP A 3 -29.48 14.47 33.94
CA ASP A 3 -28.38 13.85 33.19
C ASP A 3 -28.58 13.96 31.66
N ALA A 4 -29.84 14.01 31.22
CA ALA A 4 -30.21 14.25 29.83
C ALA A 4 -29.75 15.62 29.30
N LEU A 5 -29.77 16.67 30.12
CA LEU A 5 -29.24 17.99 29.72
C LEU A 5 -27.72 17.98 29.65
N ALA A 6 -27.04 17.23 30.54
CA ALA A 6 -25.59 17.07 30.48
C ALA A 6 -25.15 16.35 29.19
N TRP A 7 -25.82 15.25 28.85
CA TRP A 7 -25.56 14.52 27.60
C TRP A 7 -25.93 15.33 26.35
N ALA A 8 -27.00 16.13 26.40
CA ALA A 8 -27.37 17.02 25.29
C ALA A 8 -26.35 18.15 25.07
N ILE A 9 -25.78 18.71 26.14
CA ILE A 9 -24.74 19.75 26.05
C ILE A 9 -23.44 19.14 25.52
N VAL A 10 -23.06 17.94 25.99
CA VAL A 10 -21.87 17.24 25.49
C VAL A 10 -22.03 16.88 24.01
N ALA A 11 -23.19 16.37 23.60
CA ALA A 11 -23.49 16.07 22.21
C ALA A 11 -23.52 17.34 21.33
N GLY A 12 -24.05 18.45 21.87
CA GLY A 12 -24.07 19.75 21.20
C GLY A 12 -22.67 20.35 21.00
N ILE A 13 -21.79 20.24 22.00
CA ILE A 13 -20.40 20.72 21.91
C ILE A 13 -19.58 19.82 20.97
N ALA A 14 -19.76 18.51 21.04
CA ALA A 14 -19.10 17.56 20.14
C ALA A 14 -19.53 17.78 18.68
N GLY A 15 -20.82 17.98 18.44
CA GLY A 15 -21.35 18.32 17.12
C GLY A 15 -20.87 19.69 16.63
N GLY A 16 -20.85 20.70 17.51
CA GLY A 16 -20.38 22.05 17.20
C GLY A 16 -18.89 22.12 16.87
N LEU A 17 -18.05 21.39 17.61
CA LEU A 17 -16.61 21.29 17.33
C LEU A 17 -16.34 20.47 16.07
N GLY A 18 -17.13 19.43 15.80
CA GLY A 18 -17.08 18.69 14.53
C GLY A 18 -17.40 19.58 13.33
N LEU A 19 -18.48 20.37 13.43
CA LEU A 19 -18.88 21.31 12.38
C LEU A 19 -17.85 22.43 12.19
N TRP A 20 -17.29 22.97 13.28
CA TRP A 20 -16.28 24.02 13.25
C TRP A 20 -14.94 23.52 12.68
N SER A 21 -14.57 22.26 12.95
CA SER A 21 -13.39 21.62 12.37
C SER A 21 -13.52 21.47 10.86
N ILE A 22 -14.72 21.09 10.37
CA ILE A 22 -15.03 21.02 8.93
C ILE A 22 -14.97 22.42 8.28
N VAL A 23 -15.48 23.46 8.95
CA VAL A 23 -15.42 24.85 8.46
C VAL A 23 -13.99 25.41 8.50
N SER A 24 -13.16 24.97 9.46
CA SER A 24 -11.76 25.39 9.57
C SER A 24 -10.82 24.75 8.54
N LEU A 25 -11.26 23.67 7.90
CA LEU A 25 -10.55 23.02 6.80
C LEU A 25 -10.75 23.73 5.45
N ILE A 26 -11.56 24.78 5.38
CA ILE A 26 -11.68 25.62 4.18
C ILE A 26 -10.44 26.53 4.12
N PRO A 27 -9.49 26.31 3.19
CA PRO A 27 -8.22 27.03 3.21
C PRO A 27 -8.43 28.48 2.78
N ARG A 28 -8.21 29.42 3.70
CA ARG A 28 -8.02 30.82 3.34
C ARG A 28 -6.62 30.99 2.77
N PHE A 29 -6.53 31.12 1.45
CA PHE A 29 -5.30 31.44 0.73
C PHE A 29 -4.69 32.73 1.31
N SER A 30 -3.51 32.61 1.92
CA SER A 30 -2.69 33.75 2.37
C SER A 30 -1.43 33.82 1.52
N HIS A 31 -1.17 34.99 0.94
CA HIS A 31 -0.08 35.21 0.00
C HIS A 31 1.29 35.20 0.68
N PRO A 32 2.33 34.59 0.07
CA PRO A 32 3.69 34.58 0.60
C PRO A 32 4.36 35.96 0.49
N THR A 33 4.85 36.50 1.61
CA THR A 33 5.55 37.78 1.72
C THR A 33 7.05 37.69 1.39
N LEU A 34 7.59 38.78 0.84
CA LEU A 34 8.94 38.96 0.27
C LEU A 34 10.14 38.73 1.22
N ALA A 35 9.91 38.52 2.53
CA ALA A 35 10.97 38.35 3.53
C ALA A 35 11.79 37.05 3.35
N THR A 36 11.23 36.05 2.68
CA THR A 36 11.88 34.73 2.49
C THR A 36 13.05 34.76 1.50
N ARG A 37 13.23 35.83 0.71
CA ARG A 37 14.27 35.88 -0.34
C ARG A 37 15.62 36.45 0.11
N VAL A 38 15.73 37.01 1.31
CA VAL A 38 16.96 37.71 1.76
C VAL A 38 17.73 36.92 2.84
N ALA A 39 17.14 35.85 3.37
CA ALA A 39 17.74 35.00 4.40
C ALA A 39 19.14 34.43 4.12
N PRO A 40 19.57 34.14 2.87
CA PRO A 40 20.88 33.52 2.65
C PRO A 40 22.08 34.48 2.81
N TYR A 41 21.89 35.80 2.78
CA TYR A 41 23.02 36.76 2.69
C TYR A 41 23.46 37.40 4.01
N VAL A 42 22.79 37.12 5.14
CA VAL A 42 23.06 37.77 6.44
C VAL A 42 23.78 36.84 7.43
N ILE A 43 24.04 35.58 7.05
CA ILE A 43 24.53 34.52 7.96
C ILE A 43 26.05 34.56 8.23
N ASP A 44 26.83 35.30 7.44
CA ASP A 44 28.30 35.16 7.43
C ASP A 44 29.12 36.19 8.24
N VAL A 45 28.51 37.14 8.97
CA VAL A 45 29.31 38.25 9.55
C VAL A 45 29.35 38.32 11.09
N SER A 46 28.62 37.50 11.86
CA SER A 46 28.98 37.36 13.29
C SER A 46 28.46 36.09 13.95
N SER A 47 29.36 35.39 14.64
CA SER A 47 29.05 34.26 15.55
C SER A 47 28.37 34.69 16.86
N GLY A 48 28.11 35.99 17.08
CA GLY A 48 27.42 36.54 18.25
C GLY A 48 25.94 36.91 18.04
N ALA A 49 25.46 37.03 16.80
CA ALA A 49 24.05 37.35 16.50
C ALA A 49 23.15 36.09 16.40
N ARG A 50 23.69 34.90 16.69
CA ARG A 50 22.95 33.63 16.65
C ARG A 50 22.10 33.40 17.90
N GLU A 51 22.42 34.06 19.01
CA GLU A 51 21.74 33.85 20.29
C GLU A 51 20.50 34.75 20.49
N HIS A 52 20.36 35.84 19.73
CA HIS A 52 19.24 36.79 19.84
C HIS A 52 18.16 36.63 18.75
N LEU A 53 18.34 35.73 17.79
CA LEU A 53 17.38 35.42 16.72
C LEU A 53 16.75 34.03 16.84
N ALA A 54 17.08 33.27 17.88
CA ALA A 54 16.19 32.19 18.31
C ALA A 54 14.89 32.86 18.77
N PRO A 55 13.73 32.59 18.15
CA PRO A 55 12.48 32.99 18.76
C PRO A 55 12.45 32.29 20.11
N ARG A 56 12.63 33.06 21.20
CA ARG A 56 12.26 32.62 22.54
C ARG A 56 10.74 32.47 22.52
N SER A 57 10.28 31.28 22.12
CA SER A 57 8.90 30.87 22.32
C SER A 57 8.71 30.57 23.81
N VAL A 58 8.67 31.62 24.62
CA VAL A 58 8.06 31.58 25.94
C VAL A 58 6.56 31.63 25.69
N GLY A 59 6.01 30.49 25.30
CA GLY A 59 4.58 30.25 25.27
C GLY A 59 4.26 29.09 26.22
N PRO A 60 3.07 29.05 26.85
CA PRO A 60 2.62 27.93 27.69
C PRO A 60 2.34 26.61 26.88
N LEU A 61 2.98 26.46 25.72
CA LEU A 61 2.74 25.46 24.67
C LEU A 61 3.75 24.28 24.55
N PRO A 62 4.56 23.87 25.56
CA PRO A 62 5.43 22.69 25.39
C PRO A 62 4.65 21.39 25.13
N VAL A 63 3.51 21.20 25.80
CA VAL A 63 2.72 19.96 25.69
C VAL A 63 2.02 19.85 24.33
N PHE A 64 1.54 20.98 23.80
CA PHE A 64 0.88 21.04 22.50
C PHE A 64 1.88 20.80 21.36
N GLY A 65 3.08 21.38 21.43
CA GLY A 65 4.12 21.16 20.41
C GLY A 65 4.59 19.71 20.33
N VAL A 66 4.69 19.02 21.47
CA VAL A 66 5.23 17.64 21.51
C VAL A 66 4.22 16.60 21.03
N LEU A 67 2.92 16.79 21.29
CA LEU A 67 1.87 15.84 20.86
C LEU A 67 1.25 16.18 19.49
N LEU A 68 1.02 17.46 19.16
CA LEU A 68 0.39 17.84 17.89
C LEU A 68 1.35 17.80 16.70
N VAL A 69 2.61 18.21 16.84
CA VAL A 69 3.53 18.32 15.69
C VAL A 69 3.74 16.97 14.98
N PRO A 70 4.00 15.84 15.67
CA PRO A 70 4.17 14.55 14.98
C PRO A 70 2.85 14.05 14.37
N THR A 71 1.72 14.23 15.06
CA THR A 71 0.41 13.78 14.57
C THR A 71 -0.08 14.60 13.38
N LEU A 72 0.17 15.91 13.34
CA LEU A 72 -0.20 16.77 12.21
C LEU A 72 0.63 16.47 10.95
N ARG A 73 1.93 16.14 11.10
CA ARG A 73 2.77 15.70 9.97
C ARG A 73 2.27 14.38 9.40
N TRP A 74 2.03 13.40 10.25
CA TRP A 74 1.54 12.09 9.83
C TRP A 74 0.13 12.16 9.22
N LEU A 75 -0.73 13.03 9.75
CA LEU A 75 -2.05 13.30 9.19
C LEU A 75 -1.96 13.95 7.80
N ARG A 76 -1.02 14.86 7.57
CA ARG A 76 -0.80 15.45 6.23
C ARG A 76 -0.28 14.44 5.22
N GLU A 77 0.66 13.59 5.62
CA GLU A 77 1.21 12.53 4.77
C GLU A 77 0.15 11.46 4.43
N THR A 78 -0.74 11.11 5.37
CA THR A 78 -1.83 10.15 5.14
C THR A 78 -3.01 10.75 4.36
N LEU A 79 -3.40 12.01 4.63
CA LEU A 79 -4.43 12.68 3.85
C LEU A 79 -4.01 12.88 2.38
N ALA A 80 -2.73 13.17 2.13
CA ALA A 80 -2.21 13.30 0.76
C ALA A 80 -2.29 11.97 -0.02
N THR A 81 -2.02 10.83 0.62
CA THR A 81 -2.11 9.51 -0.03
C THR A 81 -3.56 9.03 -0.20
N VAL A 82 -4.45 9.37 0.74
CA VAL A 82 -5.87 8.98 0.72
C VAL A 82 -6.69 9.81 -0.27
N VAL A 83 -6.47 11.12 -0.34
CA VAL A 83 -7.28 12.03 -1.17
C VAL A 83 -6.87 11.98 -2.66
N GLY A 84 -5.60 11.67 -2.97
CA GLY A 84 -5.08 11.63 -4.35
C GLY A 84 -4.95 10.23 -4.98
N GLY A 85 -5.20 9.15 -4.26
CA GLY A 85 -4.74 7.80 -4.63
C GLY A 85 -5.69 6.94 -5.49
N GLY A 86 -6.67 7.51 -6.19
CA GLY A 86 -7.71 6.72 -6.88
C GLY A 86 -7.17 5.66 -7.86
N GLU A 87 -6.19 6.05 -8.68
CA GLU A 87 -5.56 5.16 -9.66
C GLU A 87 -4.68 4.09 -9.00
N LEU A 88 -3.99 4.44 -7.90
CA LEU A 88 -3.24 3.48 -7.09
C LEU A 88 -4.15 2.45 -6.43
N ILE A 89 -5.32 2.87 -5.93
CA ILE A 89 -6.32 1.97 -5.35
C ILE A 89 -6.89 1.06 -6.42
N ALA A 90 -7.29 1.60 -7.57
CA ALA A 90 -7.79 0.82 -8.71
C ALA A 90 -6.78 -0.25 -9.14
N ARG A 91 -5.52 0.14 -9.28
CA ARG A 91 -4.41 -0.77 -9.58
C ARG A 91 -4.26 -1.85 -8.51
N ARG A 92 -4.24 -1.49 -7.22
CA ARG A 92 -4.11 -2.47 -6.12
C ARG A 92 -5.31 -3.42 -6.05
N LEU A 93 -6.52 -2.94 -6.34
CA LEU A 93 -7.72 -3.78 -6.42
C LEU A 93 -7.61 -4.80 -7.56
N ARG A 94 -7.15 -4.37 -8.76
CA ARG A 94 -6.90 -5.27 -9.89
C ARG A 94 -5.82 -6.30 -9.55
N GLN A 95 -4.70 -5.87 -8.97
CA GLN A 95 -3.63 -6.76 -8.53
C GLN A 95 -4.07 -7.73 -7.43
N ALA A 96 -4.98 -7.31 -6.54
CA ALA A 96 -5.59 -8.16 -5.53
C ALA A 96 -6.67 -9.11 -6.09
N GLY A 97 -7.06 -8.96 -7.36
CA GLY A 97 -8.14 -9.74 -7.96
C GLY A 97 -9.51 -9.42 -7.39
N SER A 98 -9.68 -8.22 -6.82
CA SER A 98 -10.94 -7.80 -6.20
C SER A 98 -11.90 -7.26 -7.26
N GLU A 99 -13.16 -7.68 -7.19
CA GLU A 99 -14.25 -7.15 -8.02
C GLU A 99 -14.86 -5.86 -7.47
N LEU A 100 -14.35 -5.36 -6.34
CA LEU A 100 -14.84 -4.13 -5.74
C LEU A 100 -14.53 -2.92 -6.62
N SER A 101 -15.53 -2.07 -6.83
CA SER A 101 -15.32 -0.77 -7.45
C SER A 101 -14.50 0.14 -6.53
N THR A 102 -13.80 1.10 -7.13
CA THR A 102 -13.03 2.12 -6.38
C THR A 102 -13.93 2.91 -5.42
N GLU A 103 -15.18 3.15 -5.80
CA GLU A 103 -16.19 3.82 -4.98
C GLU A 103 -16.61 2.97 -3.77
N ALA A 104 -16.86 1.68 -3.98
CA ALA A 104 -17.20 0.75 -2.90
C ALA A 104 -16.04 0.56 -1.91
N TYR A 105 -14.80 0.59 -2.40
CA TYR A 105 -13.64 0.55 -1.51
C TYR A 105 -13.51 1.83 -0.68
N ARG A 106 -13.74 3.00 -1.28
CA ARG A 106 -13.73 4.28 -0.56
C ARG A 106 -14.79 4.35 0.52
N SER A 107 -15.99 3.81 0.28
CA SER A 107 -17.03 3.77 1.32
C SER A 107 -16.62 2.88 2.50
N GLN A 108 -15.98 1.73 2.24
CA GLN A 108 -15.42 0.88 3.30
C GLN A 108 -14.27 1.56 4.05
N GLN A 109 -13.46 2.37 3.35
CA GLN A 109 -12.38 3.15 3.95
C GLN A 109 -12.93 4.21 4.91
N LEU A 110 -14.01 4.90 4.53
CA LEU A 110 -14.73 5.83 5.41
C LEU A 110 -15.32 5.12 6.64
N LEU A 111 -15.94 3.95 6.45
CA LEU A 111 -16.45 3.15 7.58
C LEU A 111 -15.32 2.71 8.53
N ALA A 112 -14.14 2.38 8.00
CA ALA A 112 -12.98 2.03 8.80
C ALA A 112 -12.42 3.22 9.58
N VAL A 113 -12.42 4.43 8.99
CA VAL A 113 -12.08 5.67 9.71
C VAL A 113 -13.06 5.90 10.85
N LEU A 114 -14.37 5.80 10.58
CA LEU A 114 -15.40 6.00 11.60
C LEU A 114 -15.28 4.96 12.72
N ALA A 115 -15.09 3.68 12.38
CA ALA A 115 -14.89 2.61 13.35
C ALA A 115 -13.62 2.83 14.19
N GLY A 116 -12.52 3.24 13.56
CA GLY A 116 -11.26 3.55 14.24
C GLY A 116 -11.39 4.75 15.18
N ALA A 117 -12.08 5.82 14.75
CA ALA A 117 -12.35 6.98 15.58
C ALA A 117 -13.24 6.63 16.78
N MET A 118 -14.29 5.81 16.56
CA MET A 118 -15.16 5.31 17.63
C MET A 118 -14.38 4.48 18.66
N LEU A 119 -13.49 3.60 18.22
CA LEU A 119 -12.61 2.85 19.13
C LEU A 119 -11.67 3.79 19.90
N GLY A 120 -11.16 4.84 19.25
CA GLY A 120 -10.38 5.89 19.90
C GLY A 120 -11.17 6.60 21.02
N VAL A 121 -12.43 6.94 20.78
CA VAL A 121 -13.34 7.52 21.79
C VAL A 121 -13.59 6.56 22.94
N VAL A 122 -13.88 5.29 22.65
CA VAL A 122 -14.12 4.27 23.70
C VAL A 122 -12.87 4.08 24.57
N PHE A 123 -11.69 4.04 23.94
CA PHE A 123 -10.41 3.94 24.66
C PHE A 123 -10.16 5.20 25.50
N ASP A 124 -10.46 6.38 24.97
CA ASP A 124 -10.32 7.64 25.68
C ASP A 124 -11.21 7.70 26.94
N ILE A 125 -12.48 7.31 26.82
CA ILE A 125 -13.42 7.21 27.96
C ILE A 125 -12.90 6.22 29.01
N ALA A 126 -12.36 5.09 28.59
CA ALA A 126 -11.82 4.08 29.51
C ALA A 126 -10.61 4.59 30.31
N VAL A 127 -9.72 5.37 29.68
CA VAL A 127 -8.52 5.93 30.31
C VAL A 127 -8.83 7.18 31.15
N ALA A 128 -9.76 8.03 30.71
CA ALA A 128 -10.17 9.24 31.41
C ALA A 128 -10.78 8.95 32.80
N ASN A 129 -11.36 7.76 33.00
CA ASN A 129 -11.87 7.33 34.30
C ASN A 129 -10.77 6.99 35.33
N GLN A 130 -9.52 6.79 34.90
CA GLN A 130 -8.40 6.42 35.77
C GLN A 130 -7.39 7.55 35.99
N GLN A 131 -7.26 8.48 35.03
CA GLN A 131 -6.30 9.59 35.09
C GLN A 131 -6.87 10.88 34.47
N GLN A 132 -6.47 12.03 35.00
CA GLN A 132 -6.79 13.33 34.41
C GLN A 132 -5.96 13.54 33.13
N VAL A 133 -6.50 13.07 32.00
CA VAL A 133 -5.90 13.28 30.68
C VAL A 133 -6.26 14.68 30.17
N PRO A 134 -5.30 15.49 29.70
CA PRO A 134 -5.60 16.80 29.13
C PRO A 134 -6.45 16.66 27.86
N LEU A 135 -7.44 17.56 27.67
CA LEU A 135 -8.40 17.57 26.54
C LEU A 135 -7.72 17.41 25.15
N VAL A 136 -6.50 17.94 25.03
CA VAL A 136 -5.71 17.86 23.80
C VAL A 136 -5.29 16.42 23.50
N ALA A 137 -4.86 15.67 24.51
CA ALA A 137 -4.49 14.26 24.34
C ALA A 137 -5.71 13.40 23.96
N GLN A 138 -6.89 13.74 24.50
CA GLN A 138 -8.17 13.09 24.14
C GLN A 138 -8.50 13.28 22.64
N THR A 139 -8.45 14.52 22.15
CA THR A 139 -8.70 14.80 20.73
C THR A 139 -7.69 14.13 19.79
N VAL A 140 -6.41 14.09 20.20
CA VAL A 140 -5.35 13.42 19.44
C VAL A 140 -5.63 11.93 19.32
N LEU A 141 -6.09 11.28 20.39
CA LEU A 141 -6.36 9.84 20.41
C LEU A 141 -7.47 9.43 19.43
N VAL A 142 -8.54 10.23 19.33
CA VAL A 142 -9.63 10.01 18.36
C VAL A 142 -9.15 10.15 16.93
N VAL A 143 -8.34 11.19 16.65
CA VAL A 143 -7.74 11.40 15.33
C VAL A 143 -6.82 10.23 14.97
N VAL A 144 -5.95 9.81 15.90
CA VAL A 144 -5.07 8.65 15.70
C VAL A 144 -5.88 7.39 15.41
N GLY A 145 -6.97 7.14 16.15
CA GLY A 145 -7.86 6.01 15.90
C GLY A 145 -8.43 6.00 14.48
N GLY A 146 -8.90 7.15 13.99
CA GLY A 146 -9.39 7.28 12.61
C GLY A 146 -8.33 6.98 11.55
N VAL A 147 -7.10 7.47 11.75
CA VAL A 147 -6.00 7.20 10.80
C VAL A 147 -5.45 5.78 10.93
N VAL A 148 -5.50 5.16 12.12
CA VAL A 148 -5.21 3.72 12.24
C VAL A 148 -6.23 2.91 11.44
N GLY A 149 -7.52 3.29 11.49
CA GLY A 149 -8.57 2.66 10.68
C GLY A 149 -8.29 2.70 9.17
N ILE A 150 -7.90 3.87 8.65
CA ILE A 150 -7.62 4.03 7.21
C ILE A 150 -6.36 3.28 6.76
N THR A 151 -5.29 3.41 7.52
CA THR A 151 -4.01 2.75 7.22
C THR A 151 -4.08 1.23 7.34
N ALA A 152 -4.86 0.72 8.30
CA ALA A 152 -5.11 -0.72 8.42
C ALA A 152 -5.80 -1.29 7.17
N ARG A 153 -6.79 -0.59 6.62
CA ARG A 153 -7.48 -1.03 5.40
C ARG A 153 -6.58 -1.00 4.17
N ASP A 154 -5.80 0.05 3.99
CA ASP A 154 -4.83 0.14 2.91
C ASP A 154 -3.76 -0.95 3.02
N TYR A 155 -3.29 -1.24 4.23
CA TYR A 155 -2.34 -2.31 4.49
C TYR A 155 -2.91 -3.69 4.13
N LEU A 156 -4.18 -3.97 4.48
CA LEU A 156 -4.84 -5.23 4.14
C LEU A 156 -4.97 -5.41 2.63
N LEU A 157 -5.37 -4.36 1.90
CA LEU A 157 -5.44 -4.39 0.44
C LEU A 157 -4.05 -4.62 -0.17
N GLN A 158 -3.04 -3.88 0.29
CA GLN A 158 -1.67 -4.04 -0.18
C GLN A 158 -1.12 -5.44 0.12
N ARG A 159 -1.44 -6.02 1.28
CA ARG A 159 -1.07 -7.40 1.63
C ARG A 159 -1.75 -8.41 0.72
N ALA A 160 -3.04 -8.23 0.42
CA ALA A 160 -3.78 -9.10 -0.50
C ALA A 160 -3.19 -9.03 -1.92
N ALA A 161 -2.96 -7.83 -2.44
CA ALA A 161 -2.32 -7.62 -3.74
C ALA A 161 -0.94 -8.28 -3.81
N ARG A 162 -0.07 -8.04 -2.83
CA ARG A 162 1.26 -8.68 -2.77
C ARG A 162 1.18 -10.21 -2.69
N ALA A 163 0.23 -10.75 -1.92
CA ALA A 163 0.06 -12.18 -1.79
C ALA A 163 -0.38 -12.84 -3.10
N ARG A 164 -1.27 -12.20 -3.86
CA ARG A 164 -1.72 -12.67 -5.17
C ARG A 164 -0.61 -12.54 -6.23
N ILE A 165 0.04 -11.39 -6.29
CA ILE A 165 1.18 -11.14 -7.19
C ILE A 165 2.29 -12.17 -7.00
N ARG A 166 2.62 -12.55 -5.77
CA ARG A 166 3.60 -13.63 -5.52
C ARG A 166 3.17 -14.98 -6.07
N ARG A 167 1.87 -15.32 -6.01
CA ARG A 167 1.36 -16.57 -6.61
C ARG A 167 1.48 -16.53 -8.12
N LEU A 168 1.08 -15.43 -8.74
CA LEU A 168 1.23 -15.21 -10.19
C LEU A 168 2.69 -15.33 -10.64
N THR A 169 3.62 -14.72 -9.92
CA THR A 169 5.06 -14.82 -10.21
C THR A 169 5.58 -16.25 -10.07
N ALA A 170 5.13 -17.00 -9.05
CA ALA A 170 5.55 -18.38 -8.83
C ALA A 170 5.01 -19.35 -9.91
N GLU A 171 3.85 -19.07 -10.48
CA GLU A 171 3.24 -19.87 -11.55
C GLU A 171 3.84 -19.57 -12.93
N LEU A 172 4.44 -18.38 -13.12
CA LEU A 172 4.94 -17.92 -14.40
C LEU A 172 5.90 -18.90 -15.10
N PRO A 173 6.96 -19.45 -14.46
CA PRO A 173 7.88 -20.35 -15.14
C PRO A 173 7.18 -21.58 -15.72
N VAL A 174 6.28 -22.19 -14.95
CA VAL A 174 5.53 -23.39 -15.37
C VAL A 174 4.65 -23.06 -16.57
N VAL A 175 3.95 -21.92 -16.53
CA VAL A 175 3.13 -21.44 -17.65
C VAL A 175 3.97 -21.23 -18.91
N LEU A 176 5.14 -20.59 -18.79
CA LEU A 176 6.04 -20.38 -19.93
C LEU A 176 6.62 -21.69 -20.48
N GLU A 177 6.96 -22.66 -19.63
CA GLU A 177 7.42 -23.99 -20.05
C GLU A 177 6.33 -24.72 -20.87
N PHE A 178 5.07 -24.68 -20.42
CA PHE A 178 3.96 -25.26 -21.17
C PHE A 178 3.73 -24.55 -22.51
N LEU A 179 3.76 -23.21 -22.53
CA LEU A 179 3.61 -22.45 -23.78
C LEU A 179 4.74 -22.78 -24.77
N ALA A 180 5.98 -22.84 -24.29
CA ALA A 180 7.13 -23.22 -25.10
C ALA A 180 6.96 -24.62 -25.70
N LEU A 181 6.52 -25.60 -24.89
CA LEU A 181 6.28 -26.97 -25.35
C LEU A 181 5.18 -27.04 -26.41
N SER A 182 4.06 -26.35 -26.20
CA SER A 182 2.95 -26.26 -27.17
C SER A 182 3.41 -25.66 -28.50
N LEU A 183 4.17 -24.57 -28.47
CA LEU A 183 4.68 -23.93 -29.68
C LEU A 183 5.72 -24.78 -30.40
N SER A 184 6.60 -25.47 -29.66
CA SER A 184 7.53 -26.44 -30.23
C SER A 184 6.82 -27.62 -30.91
N ALA A 185 5.61 -27.96 -30.47
CA ALA A 185 4.75 -28.93 -31.12
C ALA A 185 4.04 -28.38 -32.38
N GLY A 186 4.27 -27.11 -32.73
CA GLY A 186 3.69 -26.45 -33.90
C GLY A 186 2.31 -25.82 -33.66
N GLU A 187 1.85 -25.70 -32.42
CA GLU A 187 0.62 -24.96 -32.12
C GLU A 187 0.81 -23.44 -32.39
N GLY A 188 -0.27 -22.77 -32.79
CA GLY A 188 -0.28 -21.30 -32.82
C GLY A 188 -0.30 -20.72 -31.40
N ILE A 189 0.25 -19.51 -31.21
CA ILE A 189 0.35 -18.87 -29.88
C ILE A 189 -1.00 -18.73 -29.17
N LEU A 190 -2.06 -18.38 -29.90
CA LEU A 190 -3.39 -18.24 -29.31
C LEU A 190 -3.94 -19.59 -28.83
N ASP A 191 -3.70 -20.66 -29.59
CA ASP A 191 -4.13 -22.02 -29.22
C ASP A 191 -3.31 -22.56 -28.05
N ALA A 192 -2.01 -22.29 -28.01
CA ALA A 192 -1.14 -22.62 -26.88
C ALA A 192 -1.61 -21.93 -25.59
N VAL A 193 -1.93 -20.63 -25.64
CA VAL A 193 -2.47 -19.87 -24.51
C VAL A 193 -3.84 -20.40 -24.08
N ARG A 194 -4.73 -20.72 -25.04
CA ARG A 194 -6.02 -21.36 -24.77
C ARG A 194 -5.84 -22.69 -24.04
N ARG A 195 -4.93 -23.54 -24.52
CA ARG A 195 -4.64 -24.85 -23.91
C ARG A 195 -4.11 -24.70 -22.49
N VAL A 196 -3.13 -23.83 -22.27
CA VAL A 196 -2.58 -23.55 -20.93
C VAL A 196 -3.65 -23.03 -19.98
N SER A 197 -4.53 -22.15 -20.45
CA SER A 197 -5.61 -21.60 -19.63
C SER A 197 -6.63 -22.65 -19.14
N GLN A 198 -6.73 -23.79 -19.83
CA GLN A 198 -7.62 -24.90 -19.47
C GLN A 198 -6.94 -25.97 -18.62
N VAL A 199 -5.64 -26.19 -18.83
CA VAL A 199 -4.87 -27.27 -18.18
C VAL A 199 -4.33 -26.85 -16.82
N SER A 200 -3.91 -25.58 -16.68
CA SER A 200 -3.30 -25.09 -15.46
C SER A 200 -4.36 -24.43 -14.57
N GLY A 201 -4.60 -24.95 -13.37
CA GLY A 201 -5.58 -24.41 -12.41
C GLY A 201 -5.10 -23.19 -11.60
N GLY A 202 -4.08 -22.49 -12.09
CA GLY A 202 -3.44 -21.36 -11.42
C GLY A 202 -4.12 -20.00 -11.62
N GLU A 203 -3.72 -19.02 -10.81
CA GLU A 203 -4.17 -17.64 -10.95
C GLU A 203 -3.77 -17.01 -12.29
N LEU A 204 -2.57 -17.32 -12.81
CA LEU A 204 -2.09 -16.79 -14.08
C LEU A 204 -2.87 -17.38 -15.26
N SER A 205 -3.23 -18.66 -15.16
CA SER A 205 -4.06 -19.34 -16.17
C SER A 205 -5.46 -18.75 -16.25
N ASN A 206 -6.04 -18.33 -15.13
CA ASN A 206 -7.32 -17.62 -15.10
C ASN A 206 -7.23 -16.24 -15.77
N GLU A 207 -6.10 -15.55 -15.63
CA GLU A 207 -5.84 -14.29 -16.37
C GLU A 207 -5.70 -14.55 -17.88
N LEU A 208 -4.96 -15.60 -18.27
CA LEU A 208 -4.84 -15.99 -19.67
C LEU A 208 -6.19 -16.44 -20.27
N ALA A 209 -7.05 -17.09 -19.48
CA ALA A 209 -8.41 -17.43 -19.91
C ALA A 209 -9.23 -16.17 -20.24
N ARG A 210 -9.07 -15.08 -19.46
CA ARG A 210 -9.69 -13.79 -19.77
C ARG A 210 -9.15 -13.17 -21.05
N VAL A 211 -7.85 -13.30 -21.30
CA VAL A 211 -7.24 -12.85 -22.57
C VAL A 211 -7.85 -13.61 -23.74
N VAL A 212 -7.93 -14.94 -23.65
CA VAL A 212 -8.53 -15.79 -24.71
C VAL A 212 -10.00 -15.44 -24.94
N ALA A 213 -10.77 -15.23 -23.87
CA ALA A 213 -12.17 -14.82 -23.97
C ALA A 213 -12.32 -13.47 -24.69
N SER A 214 -11.48 -12.48 -24.32
CA SER A 214 -11.46 -11.15 -24.94
C SER A 214 -11.10 -11.22 -26.43
N VAL A 215 -10.11 -12.04 -26.79
CA VAL A 215 -9.73 -12.26 -28.19
C VAL A 215 -10.83 -12.94 -28.99
N ASN A 216 -11.54 -13.91 -28.39
CA ASN A 216 -12.70 -14.54 -29.04
C ASN A 216 -13.86 -13.56 -29.28
N THR A 217 -13.91 -12.43 -28.56
CA THR A 217 -14.88 -11.34 -28.83
C THR A 217 -14.42 -10.36 -29.91
N GLY A 218 -13.25 -10.58 -30.52
CA GLY A 218 -12.72 -9.78 -31.63
C GLY A 218 -11.62 -8.79 -31.26
N LEU A 219 -11.18 -8.75 -29.99
CA LEU A 219 -10.06 -7.90 -29.59
C LEU A 219 -8.72 -8.46 -30.09
N PRO A 220 -7.75 -7.61 -30.50
CA PRO A 220 -6.44 -8.09 -30.93
C PRO A 220 -5.69 -8.79 -29.80
N PHE A 221 -5.08 -9.94 -30.10
CA PHE A 221 -4.33 -10.74 -29.12
C PHE A 221 -3.19 -9.94 -28.46
N GLY A 222 -2.39 -9.24 -29.28
CA GLY A 222 -1.25 -8.49 -28.77
C GLY A 222 -1.65 -7.34 -27.84
N GLU A 223 -2.70 -6.60 -28.19
CA GLU A 223 -3.24 -5.52 -27.36
C GLU A 223 -3.79 -6.04 -26.02
N THR A 224 -4.53 -7.15 -26.08
CA THR A 224 -5.16 -7.77 -24.90
C THR A 224 -4.11 -8.33 -23.94
N LEU A 225 -3.10 -9.04 -24.47
CA LEU A 225 -2.00 -9.58 -23.68
C LEU A 225 -1.13 -8.47 -23.07
N GLY A 226 -0.85 -7.43 -23.86
CA GLY A 226 -0.13 -6.24 -23.37
C GLY A 226 -0.91 -5.47 -22.31
N ALA A 227 -2.24 -5.38 -22.42
CA ALA A 227 -3.10 -4.80 -21.38
C ALA A 227 -3.03 -5.62 -20.09
N LEU A 228 -3.11 -6.94 -20.17
CA LEU A 228 -2.95 -7.81 -18.99
C LEU A 228 -1.60 -7.59 -18.30
N ALA A 229 -0.50 -7.49 -19.06
CA ALA A 229 0.83 -7.21 -18.51
C ALA A 229 0.86 -5.87 -17.75
N ARG A 230 0.31 -4.81 -18.34
CA ARG A 230 0.20 -3.49 -17.71
C ARG A 230 -0.69 -3.48 -16.47
N GLU A 231 -1.75 -4.30 -16.43
CA GLU A 231 -2.63 -4.39 -15.26
C GLU A 231 -2.01 -5.13 -14.08
N LEU A 232 -1.32 -6.23 -14.35
CA LEU A 232 -0.68 -7.03 -13.31
C LEU A 232 0.61 -6.36 -12.79
N GLU A 233 1.32 -5.65 -13.67
CA GLU A 233 2.62 -5.02 -13.40
C GLU A 233 3.62 -6.00 -12.76
N LEU A 234 3.77 -7.15 -13.40
CA LEU A 234 4.70 -8.20 -13.02
C LEU A 234 5.95 -8.05 -13.88
N PRO A 235 7.10 -7.56 -13.34
CA PRO A 235 8.29 -7.30 -14.17
C PRO A 235 8.74 -8.47 -15.06
N PRO A 236 8.84 -9.74 -14.59
CA PRO A 236 9.23 -10.84 -15.45
C PRO A 236 8.19 -11.14 -16.53
N PHE A 237 6.89 -11.03 -16.21
CA PHE A 237 5.82 -11.23 -17.18
C PHE A 237 5.80 -10.13 -18.24
N ASN A 238 5.98 -8.87 -17.85
CA ASN A 238 6.02 -7.73 -18.77
C ASN A 238 7.16 -7.89 -19.79
N ARG A 239 8.37 -8.23 -19.32
CA ARG A 239 9.50 -8.52 -20.21
C ARG A 239 9.19 -9.65 -21.18
N CYS A 240 8.57 -10.73 -20.71
CA CYS A 240 8.19 -11.85 -21.55
C CYS A 240 7.15 -11.44 -22.61
N VAL A 241 6.10 -10.71 -22.22
CA VAL A 241 5.08 -10.22 -23.16
C VAL A 241 5.70 -9.28 -24.20
N ASP A 242 6.56 -8.34 -23.79
CA ASP A 242 7.24 -7.43 -24.71
C ASP A 242 8.09 -8.19 -25.75
N GLN A 243 8.77 -9.26 -25.33
CA GLN A 243 9.53 -10.12 -26.24
C GLN A 243 8.63 -10.93 -27.18
N ILE A 244 7.51 -11.47 -26.69
CA ILE A 244 6.53 -12.19 -27.51
C ILE A 244 5.94 -11.26 -28.58
N LEU A 245 5.52 -10.06 -28.19
CA LEU A 245 4.97 -9.06 -29.12
C LEU A 245 6.01 -8.65 -30.15
N GLY A 246 7.24 -8.35 -29.71
CA GLY A 246 8.33 -7.99 -30.60
C GLY A 246 8.75 -9.13 -31.55
N ALA A 247 8.58 -10.38 -31.13
CA ALA A 247 8.83 -11.56 -31.95
C ALA A 247 7.71 -11.81 -32.97
N LEU A 248 6.45 -11.58 -32.59
CA LEU A 248 5.29 -11.62 -33.48
C LEU A 248 5.42 -10.59 -34.60
N ASP A 249 5.80 -9.35 -34.26
CA ASP A 249 5.97 -8.27 -35.24
C ASP A 249 7.08 -8.56 -36.27
N ARG A 250 8.12 -9.31 -35.84
CA ARG A 250 9.27 -9.68 -36.68
C ARG A 250 9.13 -11.04 -37.37
N GLY A 251 8.11 -11.82 -37.04
CA GLY A 251 7.92 -13.18 -37.55
C GLY A 251 8.98 -14.19 -37.07
N THR A 252 9.64 -13.94 -35.93
CA THR A 252 10.65 -14.86 -35.38
C THR A 252 10.00 -16.05 -34.67
N PRO A 253 10.62 -17.25 -34.66
CA PRO A 253 10.08 -18.42 -33.97
C PRO A 253 9.86 -18.16 -32.47
N LEU A 254 8.59 -18.19 -32.03
CA LEU A 254 8.22 -17.89 -30.64
C LEU A 254 8.65 -18.98 -29.64
N SER A 255 8.83 -20.22 -30.11
CA SER A 255 9.24 -21.34 -29.27
C SER A 255 10.61 -21.09 -28.63
N GLU A 256 11.59 -20.57 -29.38
CA GLU A 256 12.93 -20.26 -28.87
C GLU A 256 12.89 -19.12 -27.84
N VAL A 257 12.11 -18.06 -28.11
CA VAL A 257 11.92 -16.92 -27.20
C VAL A 257 11.31 -17.37 -25.88
N LEU A 258 10.26 -18.19 -25.94
CA LEU A 258 9.59 -18.69 -24.73
C LEU A 258 10.42 -19.71 -23.95
N GLN A 259 11.22 -20.55 -24.61
CA GLN A 259 12.17 -21.43 -23.92
C GLN A 259 13.22 -20.62 -23.15
N ALA A 260 13.78 -19.57 -23.76
CA ALA A 260 14.71 -18.68 -23.08
C ALA A 260 14.06 -17.98 -21.87
N GLN A 261 12.85 -17.45 -22.04
CA GLN A 261 12.12 -16.79 -20.94
C GLN A 261 11.68 -17.75 -19.82
N ALA A 262 11.33 -18.99 -20.16
CA ALA A 262 11.02 -20.02 -19.17
C ALA A 262 12.26 -20.35 -18.31
N GLN A 263 13.42 -20.52 -18.95
CA GLN A 263 14.68 -20.76 -18.25
C GLN A 263 15.07 -19.58 -17.35
N ASP A 264 14.98 -18.35 -17.86
CA ASP A 264 15.24 -17.13 -17.09
C ASP A 264 14.33 -17.04 -15.86
N ALA A 265 13.02 -17.25 -16.03
CA ALA A 265 12.03 -17.19 -14.95
C ALA A 265 12.28 -18.28 -13.89
N ARG A 266 12.71 -19.47 -14.31
CA ARG A 266 13.05 -20.57 -13.40
C ARG A 266 14.33 -20.28 -12.61
N GLU A 267 15.35 -19.73 -13.25
CA GLU A 267 16.57 -19.30 -12.55
C GLU A 267 16.30 -18.19 -11.54
N GLU A 268 15.47 -17.20 -11.90
CA GLU A 268 15.06 -16.13 -11.01
C GLU A 268 14.30 -16.68 -9.79
N SER A 269 13.34 -17.59 -10.00
CA SER A 269 12.61 -18.27 -8.92
C SER A 269 13.56 -19.08 -8.00
N LYS A 270 14.53 -19.80 -8.57
CA LYS A 270 15.55 -20.53 -7.79
C LYS A 270 16.40 -19.58 -6.94
N ARG A 271 16.83 -18.44 -7.51
CA ARG A 271 17.62 -17.43 -6.79
C ARG A 271 16.82 -16.83 -5.64
N GLU A 272 15.56 -16.49 -5.86
CA GLU A 272 14.67 -15.96 -4.82
C GLU A 272 14.48 -16.95 -3.66
N LEU A 273 14.27 -18.24 -3.98
CA LEU A 273 14.17 -19.30 -2.96
C LEU A 273 15.47 -19.44 -2.13
N LEU A 274 16.63 -19.35 -2.77
CA LEU A 274 17.93 -19.40 -2.09
C LEU A 274 18.16 -18.17 -1.21
N GLU A 275 17.78 -16.98 -1.67
CA GLU A 275 17.86 -15.76 -0.86
C GLU A 275 16.94 -15.80 0.36
N LEU A 276 15.71 -16.31 0.19
CA LEU A 276 14.76 -16.49 1.29
C LEU A 276 15.28 -17.52 2.30
N ALA A 277 15.87 -18.62 1.83
CA ALA A 277 16.50 -19.62 2.67
C ALA A 277 17.68 -19.02 3.45
N GLY A 278 18.58 -18.28 2.78
CA GLY A 278 19.72 -17.63 3.41
C GLY A 278 19.31 -16.57 4.44
N LYS A 279 18.31 -15.72 4.13
CA LYS A 279 17.77 -14.75 5.11
C LYS A 279 17.19 -15.43 6.34
N LYS A 280 16.49 -16.57 6.15
CA LYS A 280 15.95 -17.36 7.26
C LYS A 280 17.07 -17.99 8.09
N GLU A 281 18.12 -18.50 7.45
CA GLU A 281 19.30 -19.04 8.14
C GLU A 281 19.98 -17.97 9.01
N VAL A 282 20.24 -16.78 8.47
CA VAL A 282 20.81 -15.64 9.22
C VAL A 282 19.89 -15.23 10.38
N ALA A 283 18.57 -15.18 10.16
CA ALA A 283 17.61 -14.85 11.21
C ALA A 283 17.58 -15.90 12.34
N MET A 284 17.83 -17.18 12.03
CA MET A 284 17.96 -18.25 13.03
C MET A 284 19.26 -18.17 13.83
N LEU A 285 20.31 -17.55 13.27
CA LEU A 285 21.60 -17.31 13.97
C LEU A 285 21.55 -16.07 14.88
N PHE A 286 20.63 -15.13 14.63
CA PHE A 286 20.54 -13.86 15.38
C PHE A 286 20.37 -14.04 16.91
N PRO A 287 19.52 -14.96 17.42
CA PRO A 287 19.41 -15.21 18.86
C PRO A 287 20.71 -15.74 19.48
N LEU A 288 21.47 -16.55 18.74
CA LEU A 288 22.73 -17.13 19.20
C LEU A 288 23.83 -16.07 19.35
N VAL A 289 23.91 -15.12 18.41
CA VAL A 289 24.91 -14.04 18.44
C VAL A 289 24.54 -12.91 19.40
N SER A 290 23.24 -12.62 19.58
CA SER A 290 22.77 -11.56 20.48
C SER A 290 22.79 -11.93 21.97
N GLY A 291 23.21 -13.16 22.32
CA GLY A 291 23.30 -13.62 23.71
C GLY A 291 21.94 -13.81 24.39
N LEU A 292 20.85 -13.81 23.62
CA LEU A 292 19.50 -14.00 24.13
C LEU A 292 19.30 -15.51 24.37
N LYS A 293 19.61 -15.95 25.58
CA LYS A 293 19.41 -17.31 26.08
C LYS A 293 17.90 -17.62 26.09
N LEU A 294 17.35 -17.99 24.94
CA LEU A 294 16.02 -18.57 24.85
C LEU A 294 16.15 -20.03 25.29
N ASP A 295 15.85 -20.27 26.56
CA ASP A 295 15.65 -21.61 27.11
C ASP A 295 14.49 -22.27 26.35
N PHE A 296 14.81 -22.94 25.25
CA PHE A 296 13.88 -23.79 24.53
C PHE A 296 13.66 -25.03 25.41
N HIS A 297 12.65 -24.97 26.29
CA HIS A 297 12.20 -26.15 27.03
C HIS A 297 11.41 -27.03 26.05
N PRO A 298 11.90 -28.23 25.67
CA PRO A 298 11.08 -29.15 24.91
C PRO A 298 10.04 -29.71 25.89
N SER A 299 8.76 -29.37 25.74
CA SER A 299 7.70 -30.14 26.37
C SER A 299 7.57 -31.46 25.61
N ALA A 300 8.10 -32.51 26.21
CA ALA A 300 7.85 -33.89 25.81
C ALA A 300 6.37 -34.25 26.07
N SER A 301 5.73 -34.80 25.03
CA SER A 301 4.71 -35.87 24.99
C SER A 301 3.68 -35.59 23.90
#